data_AF-A0A6V7KJ39-F1
#
_entry.id   AF-A0A6V7KJ39-F1
#
_cell.length_a   1.000
_cell.length_b   1.000
_cell.length_c   1.000
_cell.angle_alpha   90.00
_cell.angle_beta   90.00
_cell.angle_gamma   90.00
#
_symmetry.space_group_name_H-M   'P 1'
#
loop_
_entity.id
_entity.type
_entity.pdbx_description
1 polymer ?
#
loop_
_entity_poly.entity_id
_entity_poly.type
_entity_poly.pdbx_seq_one_letter_code
_entity_poly.pdbx_strand_id
1 'polypeptide(L)' 'KWFDYKLQWNPDEYGGVKMLYVPSENIWLPDIVLYN' A
#
# COMPACT_ATOMS: atom_id res chain seq x y z
N LYS A 1 -11.03 1.14 -2.17
CA LYS A 1 -9.65 1.66 -2.24
C LYS A 1 -9.32 2.26 -0.88
N TRP A 2 -8.22 1.84 -0.25
CA TRP A 2 -7.77 2.36 1.04
C TRP A 2 -6.49 3.19 0.84
N PHE A 3 -6.20 4.09 1.79
CA PHE A 3 -5.09 5.03 1.74
C PHE A 3 -4.22 4.85 2.99
N ASP A 4 -3.00 4.37 2.80
CA ASP A 4 -2.00 4.27 3.87
C ASP A 4 -1.11 5.51 3.87
N TYR A 5 -1.10 6.27 4.97
CA TYR A 5 -0.23 7.44 5.10
C TYR A 5 1.25 7.04 5.30
N LYS A 6 1.55 5.81 5.73
CA LYS A 6 2.92 5.31 5.91
C LYS A 6 3.54 4.82 4.60
N LEU A 7 2.74 4.58 3.57
CA LEU A 7 3.20 4.14 2.25
C LEU A 7 3.19 5.31 1.25
N GLN A 8 3.75 6.45 1.68
CA GLN A 8 3.97 7.62 0.84
C GLN A 8 5.45 7.95 0.76
N TRP A 9 5.91 8.27 -0.44
CA TRP A 9 7.27 8.75 -0.69
C TRP A 9 7.25 9.77 -1.82
N ASN A 10 8.30 10.60 -1.90
CA ASN A 10 8.53 11.50 -3.02
C ASN A 10 9.20 10.74 -4.18
N PRO A 11 8.56 10.53 -5.34
CA PRO A 11 9.16 9.75 -6.43
C PRO A 11 10.52 10.27 -6.89
N ASP A 12 10.78 11.58 -6.82
CA ASP A 12 12.02 12.19 -7.30
C ASP A 12 13.24 11.76 -6.45
N GLU A 13 13.02 11.42 -5.18
CA GLU A 13 14.05 10.88 -4.29
C GLU A 13 14.36 9.40 -4.56
N TYR A 14 13.49 8.71 -5.32
CA TYR A 14 13.55 7.28 -5.58
C TYR A 14 13.54 6.97 -7.09
N GLY A 15 14.15 7.83 -7.91
CA GLY A 15 14.33 7.59 -9.35
C GLY A 15 13.04 7.58 -10.17
N GLY A 16 11.99 8.27 -9.69
CA GLY A 16 10.71 8.39 -10.37
C GLY A 16 9.76 7.21 -10.17
N VAL A 17 10.02 6.31 -9.21
CA VAL A 17 9.15 5.17 -8.92
C VAL A 17 7.82 5.65 -8.32
N LYS A 18 6.70 5.36 -9.01
CA LYS A 18 5.34 5.77 -8.62
C LYS A 18 4.46 4.61 -8.13
N MET A 19 4.88 3.37 -8.35
CA MET A 19 4.13 2.18 -7.96
C MET A 19 5.09 1.11 -7.44
N LEU A 20 4.65 0.41 -6.40
CA LEU A 20 5.36 -0.71 -5.80
C LEU A 20 4.40 -1.89 -5.68
N TYR A 21 4.90 -3.10 -5.97
CA TYR A 21 4.19 -4.34 -5.69
C TYR A 21 4.74 -4.90 -4.39
N VAL A 22 3.95 -4.79 -3.31
CA VAL A 22 4.33 -5.27 -1.98
C VAL A 22 3.44 -6.47 -1.63
N PRO A 23 4.02 -7.59 -1.16
CA PRO A 23 3.24 -8.72 -0.66
C PRO A 23 2.31 -8.29 0.48
N SER A 24 1.09 -8.83 0.49
CA SER A 24 0.07 -8.57 1.51
C SER A 24 0.52 -8.88 2.93
N GLU A 25 1.43 -9.85 3.09
CA GLU A 25 1.98 -10.27 4.38
C GLU A 25 2.82 -9.18 5.07
N ASN A 26 3.31 -8.19 4.30
CA ASN A 26 4.20 -7.14 4.79
C ASN A 26 3.48 -5.82 5.11
N ILE A 27 2.17 -5.73 4.88
CA ILE A 27 1.38 -4.52 5.09
C ILE A 27 0.10 -4.82 5.87
N TRP A 28 -0.38 -3.82 6.62
CA TRP A 28 -1.68 -3.93 7.27
C TRP A 28 -2.78 -3.97 6.21
N LEU A 29 -3.66 -4.96 6.31
CA LEU A 29 -4.85 -5.10 5.49
C LEU A 29 -6.07 -5.08 6.40
N PRO A 30 -7.18 -4.42 6.00
CA PRO A 30 -8.43 -4.50 6.74
C PRO A 30 -9.01 -5.91 6.62
N ASP A 31 -9.53 -6.44 7.72
CA ASP A 31 -10.27 -7.72 7.72
C ASP A 31 -11.58 -7.55 6.94
N ILE A 32 -11.68 -8.20 5.78
CA ILE A 32 -12.90 -8.22 4.96
C ILE A 32 -13.64 -9.53 5.28
N VAL A 33 -14.71 -9.42 6.07
CA VAL A 33 -15.62 -10.54 6.33
C VAL A 33 -16.86 -10.43 5.44
N LEU A 34 -17.22 -11.55 4.79
CA LEU A 34 -18.47 -11.66 4.04
C LEU A 34 -19.54 -12.23 4.97
N TYR A 35 -20.58 -11.45 5.28
CA TYR A 35 -21.80 -11.97 5.89
C TYR A 35 -22.77 -12.36 4.77
N ASN A 36 -23.20 -13.62 4.76
CA ASN A 36 -24.32 -14.10 3.92
C ASN A 36 -25.64 -13.87 4.65
#